data_AF-A0A222AJA6-F1
#
_entry.id   AF-A0A222AJA6-F1
#
_cell.length_a   1.000
_cell.length_b   1.000
_cell.length_c   1.000
_cell.angle_alpha   90.00
_cell.angle_beta   90.00
_cell.angle_gamma   90.00
#
_symmetry.space_group_name_H-M   'P 1'
#
loop_
_entity.id
_entity.type
_entity.pdbx_description
1 polymer ?
#
loop_
_entity_poly.entity_id
_entity_poly.type
_entity_poly.pdbx_seq_one_letter_code
_entity_poly.pdbx_strand_id
1 'polypeptide(L)'
;WLKAGLDLRMVTFQALPTSDKRGMIEIVSEAETLRAIQPEWGLTGSFKDKPIAEWLAKHNPSELEYQRARDNFTASCAGYSVATYLLGICDRHNDNIMLKTSGHLFHIDFGKFLGDAQMFGNFKRDRAPFVLTHDMVYVINGGERPTQRFQHFVELCCMAFNVVRAHHDHILDLFALMALSGVSGVTSAAGGYVRAALLPGATH
;
A
#
# COMPACT_ATOMS: atom_id res chain seq x y z
N TRP A 1 13.67 3.18 3.85
CA TRP A 1 13.64 1.76 4.28
C TRP A 1 14.91 1.01 3.91
N LEU A 2 15.25 0.81 2.62
CA LEU A 2 16.46 0.05 2.23
C LEU A 2 17.76 0.56 2.88
N LYS A 3 17.97 1.88 2.96
CA LYS A 3 19.12 2.49 3.66
C LYS A 3 19.19 2.14 5.15
N ALA A 4 18.06 1.82 5.77
CA ALA A 4 17.95 1.40 7.17
C ALA A 4 17.95 -0.13 7.32
N GLY A 5 18.27 -0.88 6.26
CA GLY A 5 18.28 -2.36 6.27
C GLY A 5 16.90 -3.01 6.23
N LEU A 6 15.83 -2.24 6.01
CA LEU A 6 14.46 -2.74 5.93
C LEU A 6 14.03 -2.85 4.47
N ASP A 7 14.02 -4.06 3.93
CA ASP A 7 13.47 -4.34 2.60
C ASP A 7 11.99 -4.75 2.70
N LEU A 8 11.12 -3.78 2.41
CA LEU A 8 9.66 -4.00 2.39
C LEU A 8 9.16 -4.51 1.04
N ARG A 9 10.04 -4.92 0.11
CA ARG A 9 9.63 -5.48 -1.19
C ARG A 9 8.68 -4.56 -1.97
N MET A 10 8.94 -3.26 -1.89
CA MET A 10 8.12 -2.25 -2.57
C MET A 10 8.30 -2.35 -4.09
N VAL A 11 7.20 -2.28 -4.84
CA VAL A 11 7.22 -2.18 -6.31
C VAL A 11 6.94 -0.75 -6.70
N THR A 12 7.97 -0.03 -7.13
CA THR A 12 7.80 1.30 -7.76
C THR A 12 7.83 1.14 -9.26
N PHE A 13 7.04 1.94 -9.98
CA PHE A 13 6.98 1.97 -11.44
C PHE A 13 7.10 3.40 -11.94
N GLN A 14 7.62 3.58 -13.15
CA GLN A 14 7.81 4.89 -13.75
C GLN A 14 6.48 5.49 -14.22
N ALA A 15 6.28 6.76 -13.89
CA ALA A 15 5.20 7.57 -14.42
C ALA A 15 5.79 8.87 -14.95
N LEU A 16 5.75 9.06 -16.28
CA LEU A 16 6.37 10.20 -16.96
C LEU A 16 5.26 11.09 -17.54
N PRO A 17 5.01 12.29 -16.98
CA PRO A 17 4.16 13.27 -17.63
C PRO A 17 4.87 13.81 -18.89
N THR A 18 4.18 13.81 -20.02
CA THR A 18 4.72 14.27 -21.31
C THR A 18 4.07 15.57 -21.80
N SER A 19 2.83 15.84 -21.40
CA SER A 19 2.14 17.12 -21.63
C SER A 19 0.95 17.28 -20.67
N ASP A 20 0.19 18.37 -20.81
CA ASP A 20 -1.06 18.53 -20.06
C ASP A 20 -2.00 17.33 -20.29
N LYS A 21 -2.41 16.69 -19.19
CA LYS A 21 -3.25 15.48 -19.16
C LYS A 21 -2.75 14.31 -20.02
N ARG A 22 -1.45 14.23 -20.31
CA ARG A 22 -0.84 13.10 -21.04
C ARG A 22 0.46 12.67 -20.38
N GLY A 23 0.70 11.37 -20.43
CA GLY A 23 1.93 10.78 -19.93
C GLY A 23 2.01 9.31 -20.27
N MET A 24 3.07 8.68 -19.82
CA MET A 24 3.32 7.25 -19.95
C MET A 24 3.46 6.65 -18.55
N ILE A 25 2.97 5.42 -18.39
CA ILE A 25 3.10 4.64 -17.16
C ILE A 25 3.74 3.31 -17.53
N GLU A 26 4.76 2.92 -16.79
CA GLU A 26 5.39 1.62 -16.92
C GLU A 26 4.41 0.50 -16.59
N ILE A 27 4.36 -0.51 -17.46
CA ILE A 27 3.58 -1.72 -17.22
C ILE A 27 4.40 -2.66 -16.33
N VAL A 28 3.89 -2.96 -15.14
CA VAL A 28 4.46 -3.98 -14.28
C VAL A 28 4.00 -5.36 -14.77
N SER A 29 4.92 -6.15 -15.30
CA SER A 29 4.63 -7.50 -15.78
C SER A 29 4.22 -8.46 -14.66
N GLU A 30 3.48 -9.51 -15.03
CA GLU A 30 3.07 -10.61 -14.14
C GLU A 30 2.31 -10.11 -12.90
N ALA A 31 1.46 -9.11 -13.10
CA ALA A 31 0.66 -8.50 -12.05
C ALA A 31 -0.81 -8.43 -12.45
N GLU A 32 -1.68 -8.68 -11.49
CA GLU A 32 -3.13 -8.58 -11.68
C GLU A 32 -3.74 -7.70 -10.60
N THR A 33 -4.87 -7.04 -10.91
CA THR A 33 -5.64 -6.31 -9.90
C THR A 33 -6.29 -7.29 -8.92
N LEU A 34 -6.41 -6.92 -7.64
CA LEU A 34 -7.14 -7.75 -6.67
C LEU A 34 -8.60 -7.94 -7.08
N ARG A 35 -9.18 -6.98 -7.82
CA ARG A 35 -10.51 -7.12 -8.42
C ARG A 35 -10.55 -8.23 -9.45
N ALA A 36 -9.56 -8.38 -10.32
CA ALA A 36 -9.53 -9.45 -11.32
C ALA A 36 -9.38 -10.83 -10.67
N ILE A 37 -8.61 -10.90 -9.57
CA ILE A 37 -8.37 -12.15 -8.83
C ILE A 37 -9.65 -12.64 -8.11
N GLN A 38 -10.55 -11.77 -7.65
CA GLN A 38 -11.74 -12.16 -6.88
C GLN A 38 -12.79 -13.01 -7.65
N PRO A 39 -13.25 -12.63 -8.86
CA PRO A 39 -14.24 -13.38 -9.62
C PRO A 39 -13.72 -14.69 -10.21
N GLU A 40 -12.42 -14.79 -10.54
CA GLU A 40 -11.83 -16.01 -11.10
C GLU A 40 -11.98 -17.21 -10.13
N TRP A 41 -12.14 -16.93 -8.83
CA TRP A 41 -12.18 -17.95 -7.77
C TRP A 41 -13.44 -17.91 -6.89
N GLY A 42 -14.33 -16.91 -7.05
CA GLY A 42 -15.54 -16.71 -6.22
C GLY A 42 -16.85 -17.27 -6.78
N LEU A 43 -16.82 -18.08 -7.85
CA LEU A 43 -18.04 -18.56 -8.54
C LEU A 43 -18.61 -19.88 -8.00
N THR A 44 -17.94 -20.55 -7.05
CA THR A 44 -18.45 -21.78 -6.43
C THR A 44 -19.00 -21.46 -5.04
N GLY A 45 -20.31 -21.23 -4.95
CA GLY A 45 -20.98 -20.90 -3.70
C GLY A 45 -20.74 -21.93 -2.60
N SER A 46 -20.02 -21.53 -1.55
CA SER A 46 -20.22 -21.86 -0.13
C SER A 46 -18.93 -21.56 0.63
N PHE A 47 -18.90 -20.43 1.35
CA PHE A 47 -18.03 -20.15 2.51
C PHE A 47 -16.64 -20.81 2.52
N LYS A 48 -15.68 -20.28 1.73
CA LYS A 48 -14.23 -20.24 2.04
C LYS A 48 -13.40 -19.54 0.94
N ASP A 49 -13.90 -18.43 0.40
CA ASP A 49 -13.23 -17.67 -0.67
C ASP A 49 -11.93 -17.03 -0.16
N LYS A 50 -10.78 -17.63 -0.48
CA LYS A 50 -9.42 -17.08 -0.20
C LYS A 50 -8.69 -16.77 -1.51
N PRO A 51 -9.28 -15.95 -2.39
CA PRO A 51 -8.85 -15.84 -3.78
C PRO A 51 -7.40 -15.38 -3.91
N ILE A 52 -6.90 -14.50 -3.04
CA ILE A 52 -5.49 -14.10 -3.06
C ILE A 52 -4.57 -15.27 -2.72
N ALA A 53 -4.88 -16.05 -1.68
CA ALA A 53 -4.04 -17.17 -1.27
C ALA A 53 -4.01 -18.27 -2.33
N GLU A 54 -5.16 -18.58 -2.93
CA GLU A 54 -5.28 -19.58 -4.01
C GLU A 54 -4.56 -19.13 -5.28
N TRP A 55 -4.70 -17.86 -5.65
CA TRP A 55 -3.98 -17.29 -6.80
C TRP A 55 -2.46 -17.33 -6.59
N LEU A 56 -1.97 -17.03 -5.38
CA LEU A 56 -0.55 -17.17 -5.05
C LEU A 56 -0.09 -18.63 -5.11
N ALA A 57 -0.87 -19.57 -4.57
CA ALA A 57 -0.53 -21.00 -4.60
C ALA A 57 -0.49 -21.55 -6.04
N LYS A 58 -1.39 -21.10 -6.91
CA LYS A 58 -1.41 -21.48 -8.35
C LYS A 58 -0.12 -21.07 -9.07
N HIS A 59 0.40 -19.89 -8.79
CA HIS A 59 1.61 -19.37 -9.46
C HIS A 59 2.91 -19.78 -8.75
N ASN A 60 2.83 -20.37 -7.56
CA ASN A 60 3.97 -20.78 -6.75
C ASN A 60 3.73 -22.20 -6.21
N PRO A 61 3.86 -23.24 -7.06
CA PRO A 61 3.38 -24.58 -6.75
C PRO A 61 4.22 -25.32 -5.70
N SER A 62 5.49 -24.95 -5.51
CA SER A 62 6.30 -25.51 -4.43
C SER A 62 6.09 -24.76 -3.12
N GLU A 63 6.18 -25.47 -2.00
CA GLU A 63 6.08 -24.89 -0.66
C GLU A 63 7.08 -23.74 -0.46
N LEU A 64 8.31 -23.89 -0.97
CA LEU A 64 9.34 -22.87 -0.86
C LEU A 64 9.00 -21.60 -1.67
N GLU A 65 8.46 -21.75 -2.88
CA GLU A 65 8.04 -20.61 -3.70
C GLU A 65 6.83 -19.91 -3.08
N TYR A 66 5.83 -20.67 -2.63
CA TYR A 66 4.64 -20.12 -2.01
C TYR A 66 4.99 -19.37 -0.72
N GLN A 67 5.88 -19.92 0.09
CA GLN A 67 6.37 -19.26 1.30
C GLN A 67 7.09 -17.95 0.96
N ARG A 68 7.94 -17.93 -0.07
CA ARG A 68 8.59 -16.69 -0.55
C ARG A 68 7.58 -15.65 -1.05
N ALA A 69 6.57 -16.07 -1.81
CA ALA A 69 5.54 -15.18 -2.30
C ALA A 69 4.73 -14.57 -1.14
N ARG A 70 4.40 -15.36 -0.12
CA ARG A 70 3.75 -14.86 1.10
C ARG A 70 4.61 -13.90 1.91
N ASP A 71 5.91 -14.14 1.98
CA ASP A 71 6.84 -13.23 2.67
C ASP A 71 6.96 -11.90 1.91
N ASN A 72 7.03 -11.95 0.58
CA ASN A 72 6.97 -10.74 -0.27
C ASN A 72 5.64 -9.99 -0.10
N PHE A 73 4.53 -10.72 -0.04
CA PHE A 73 3.20 -10.15 0.19
C PHE A 73 3.13 -9.43 1.53
N THR A 74 3.61 -10.08 2.59
CA THR A 74 3.58 -9.52 3.94
C THR A 74 4.43 -8.25 4.02
N ALA A 75 5.64 -8.28 3.48
CA ALA A 75 6.55 -7.12 3.50
C ALA A 75 6.01 -5.93 2.68
N SER A 76 5.55 -6.20 1.46
CA SER A 76 5.00 -5.17 0.55
C SER A 76 3.68 -4.60 1.04
N CYS A 77 2.81 -5.44 1.61
CA CYS A 77 1.59 -4.99 2.26
C CYS A 77 1.89 -4.07 3.47
N ALA A 78 2.89 -4.40 4.28
CA ALA A 78 3.30 -3.54 5.40
C ALA A 78 3.83 -2.18 4.91
N GLY A 79 4.70 -2.18 3.89
CA GLY A 79 5.24 -0.96 3.29
C GLY A 79 4.16 -0.05 2.68
N TYR A 80 3.23 -0.62 1.91
CA TYR A 80 2.12 0.14 1.34
C TYR A 80 1.10 0.59 2.38
N SER A 81 0.86 -0.18 3.45
CA SER A 81 0.00 0.24 4.56
C SER A 81 0.52 1.53 5.20
N VAL A 82 1.84 1.57 5.48
CA VAL A 82 2.48 2.76 6.05
C VAL A 82 2.54 3.91 5.05
N ALA A 83 2.95 3.66 3.80
CA ALA A 83 3.03 4.71 2.78
C ALA A 83 1.67 5.37 2.50
N THR A 84 0.62 4.57 2.35
CA THR A 84 -0.73 5.08 2.02
C THR A 84 -1.36 5.83 3.18
N TYR A 85 -1.10 5.39 4.41
CA TYR A 85 -1.48 6.13 5.61
C TYR A 85 -0.81 7.50 5.66
N LEU A 86 0.52 7.55 5.52
CA LEU A 86 1.29 8.79 5.60
C LEU A 86 0.94 9.80 4.51
N LEU A 87 0.70 9.31 3.29
CA LEU A 87 0.36 10.12 2.13
C LEU A 87 -1.13 10.45 2.04
N GLY A 88 -1.97 9.86 2.90
CA GLY A 88 -3.42 10.08 2.89
C GLY A 88 -4.08 9.65 1.58
N ILE A 89 -3.65 8.52 1.01
CA ILE A 89 -4.22 7.99 -0.24
C ILE A 89 -5.57 7.35 0.08
N CYS A 90 -6.66 7.97 -0.36
CA CYS A 90 -8.00 7.67 0.16
C CYS A 90 -8.86 6.76 -0.73
N ASP A 91 -8.51 6.59 -2.01
CA ASP A 91 -9.32 5.82 -2.97
C ASP A 91 -8.78 4.40 -3.18
N ARG A 92 -8.63 3.68 -2.07
CA ARG A 92 -8.04 2.33 -2.05
C ARG A 92 -9.16 1.30 -2.01
N HIS A 93 -9.32 0.62 -3.14
CA HIS A 93 -10.21 -0.52 -3.35
C HIS A 93 -9.49 -1.54 -4.24
N ASN A 94 -10.08 -2.73 -4.42
CA ASN A 94 -9.40 -3.87 -5.05
C ASN A 94 -8.99 -3.64 -6.52
N ASP A 95 -9.58 -2.66 -7.21
CA ASP A 95 -9.15 -2.27 -8.57
C ASP A 95 -7.85 -1.47 -8.58
N ASN A 96 -7.54 -0.76 -7.48
CA ASN A 96 -6.37 0.11 -7.35
C ASN A 96 -5.21 -0.54 -6.58
N ILE A 97 -5.33 -1.84 -6.31
CA ILE A 97 -4.32 -2.66 -5.67
C ILE A 97 -4.03 -3.82 -6.61
N MET A 98 -2.77 -3.99 -6.93
CA MET A 98 -2.27 -5.06 -7.78
C MET A 98 -1.38 -6.00 -6.99
N LEU A 99 -1.27 -7.23 -7.47
CA LEU A 99 -0.45 -8.28 -6.90
C LEU A 99 0.35 -8.96 -8.00
N LYS A 100 1.67 -9.05 -7.82
CA LYS A 100 2.56 -9.83 -8.69
C LYS A 100 2.48 -11.31 -8.37
N THR A 101 2.73 -12.17 -9.36
CA THR A 101 2.84 -13.63 -9.18
C THR A 101 3.90 -14.01 -8.16
N SER A 102 4.98 -13.21 -8.08
CA SER A 102 6.03 -13.29 -7.06
C SER A 102 5.61 -12.86 -5.65
N GLY A 103 4.35 -12.50 -5.44
CA GLY A 103 3.79 -12.10 -4.15
C GLY A 103 3.88 -10.62 -3.80
N HIS A 104 4.46 -9.78 -4.65
CA HIS A 104 4.61 -8.36 -4.35
C HIS A 104 3.28 -7.60 -4.53
N LEU A 105 2.74 -7.05 -3.45
CA LEU A 105 1.55 -6.21 -3.46
C LEU A 105 1.95 -4.75 -3.71
N PHE A 106 1.21 -4.07 -4.58
CA PHE A 106 1.46 -2.66 -4.86
C PHE A 106 0.21 -1.89 -5.24
N HIS A 107 0.26 -0.58 -5.01
CA HIS A 107 -0.86 0.32 -5.26
C HIS A 107 -0.65 1.07 -6.58
N ILE A 108 -1.74 1.28 -7.31
CA ILE A 108 -1.78 2.05 -8.57
C ILE A 108 -2.81 3.17 -8.47
N ASP A 109 -2.85 4.07 -9.46
CA ASP A 109 -3.79 5.20 -9.49
C ASP A 109 -3.73 6.07 -8.22
N PHE A 110 -2.75 6.96 -8.16
CA PHE A 110 -2.55 7.88 -7.03
C PHE A 110 -3.28 9.21 -7.20
N GLY A 111 -4.30 9.30 -8.08
CA GLY A 111 -4.95 10.56 -8.44
C GLY A 111 -5.70 11.28 -7.30
N LYS A 112 -5.90 10.64 -6.14
CA LYS A 112 -6.54 11.23 -4.95
C LYS A 112 -5.71 10.96 -3.69
N PHE A 113 -5.01 11.99 -3.20
CA PHE A 113 -4.05 11.88 -2.10
C PHE A 113 -4.12 13.14 -1.20
N LEU A 114 -3.43 13.11 -0.05
CA LEU A 114 -3.27 14.25 0.88
C LEU A 114 -4.57 14.87 1.43
N GLY A 115 -5.63 14.07 1.55
CA GLY A 115 -6.88 14.51 2.18
C GLY A 115 -7.89 15.18 1.24
N ASP A 116 -7.58 15.36 -0.05
CA ASP A 116 -8.53 15.88 -1.07
C ASP A 116 -9.84 15.04 -1.11
N ALA A 117 -9.74 13.74 -0.82
CA ALA A 117 -10.87 12.83 -0.79
C ALA A 117 -11.45 12.58 0.62
N GLN A 118 -10.88 13.19 1.68
CA GLN A 118 -11.48 13.15 3.02
C GLN A 118 -12.59 14.20 3.19
N MET A 119 -12.73 15.14 2.27
CA MET A 119 -13.75 16.19 2.31
C MET A 119 -14.82 15.91 1.25
N PHE A 120 -16.04 15.54 1.67
CA PHE A 120 -17.24 15.67 0.84
C PHE A 120 -18.06 16.83 1.42
N GLY A 121 -17.82 18.04 0.93
CA GLY A 121 -18.23 19.27 1.61
C GLY A 121 -17.36 19.56 2.85
N ASN A 122 -17.96 19.95 3.98
CA ASN A 122 -17.26 20.25 5.25
C ASN A 122 -17.10 19.05 6.20
N PHE A 123 -17.46 17.83 5.76
CA PHE A 123 -17.42 16.63 6.61
C PHE A 123 -16.22 15.75 6.28
N LYS A 124 -15.47 15.40 7.33
CA LYS A 124 -14.36 14.44 7.28
C LYS A 124 -14.93 13.04 7.10
N ARG A 125 -14.61 12.38 5.99
CA ARG A 125 -14.99 10.97 5.76
C ARG A 125 -14.15 10.08 6.67
N ASP A 126 -14.80 9.38 7.60
CA ASP A 126 -14.21 8.27 8.36
C ASP A 126 -13.96 7.10 7.41
N ARG A 127 -12.82 7.14 6.70
CA ARG A 127 -12.30 5.99 5.97
C ARG A 127 -11.15 5.39 6.77
N ALA A 128 -11.06 4.05 6.74
CA ALA A 128 -9.93 3.34 7.33
C ALA A 128 -8.60 3.95 6.80
N PRO A 129 -7.61 4.17 7.68
CA PRO A 129 -6.37 4.87 7.34
C PRO A 129 -5.55 4.18 6.24
N PHE A 130 -5.77 2.89 6.02
CA PHE A 130 -5.21 2.07 4.94
C PHE A 130 -6.12 0.85 4.71
N VAL A 131 -5.92 0.12 3.60
CA VAL A 131 -6.70 -1.08 3.26
C VAL A 131 -5.99 -2.33 3.74
N LEU A 132 -6.65 -3.07 4.63
CA LEU A 132 -6.25 -4.40 5.06
C LEU A 132 -7.50 -5.29 5.09
N THR A 133 -7.73 -6.05 4.02
CA THR A 133 -8.93 -6.88 3.88
C THR A 133 -8.77 -8.22 4.61
N HIS A 134 -9.87 -8.90 4.89
CA HIS A 134 -9.85 -10.23 5.51
C HIS A 134 -9.04 -11.26 4.69
N ASP A 135 -9.04 -11.13 3.36
CA ASP A 135 -8.27 -12.01 2.47
C ASP A 135 -6.76 -11.73 2.57
N MET A 136 -6.36 -10.45 2.67
CA MET A 136 -4.97 -10.08 2.96
C MET A 136 -4.51 -10.63 4.32
N VAL A 137 -5.35 -10.49 5.35
CA VAL A 137 -5.08 -11.01 6.70
C VAL A 137 -4.92 -12.54 6.67
N TYR A 138 -5.71 -13.24 5.86
CA TYR A 138 -5.59 -14.69 5.70
C TYR A 138 -4.21 -15.09 5.13
N VAL A 139 -3.75 -14.38 4.09
CA VAL A 139 -2.42 -14.64 3.47
C VAL A 139 -1.29 -14.40 4.47
N ILE A 140 -1.36 -13.28 5.21
CA ILE A 140 -0.39 -12.92 6.25
C ILE A 140 -0.35 -14.01 7.34
N ASN A 141 -1.51 -14.40 7.85
CA ASN A 141 -1.60 -15.44 8.88
C ASN A 141 -1.17 -16.82 8.38
N GLY A 142 -1.39 -17.11 7.09
CA GLY A 142 -1.36 -18.46 6.54
C GLY A 142 -2.57 -19.28 6.97
N GLY A 143 -3.70 -18.62 7.22
CA GLY A 143 -4.89 -19.25 7.80
C GLY A 143 -5.88 -18.24 8.37
N GLU A 144 -6.99 -18.73 8.91
CA GLU A 144 -8.06 -17.86 9.45
C GLU A 144 -7.72 -17.26 10.82
N ARG A 145 -6.87 -17.94 11.60
CA ARG A 145 -6.54 -17.51 12.96
C ARG A 145 -5.29 -16.64 12.97
N PRO A 146 -5.25 -15.58 13.79
CA PRO A 146 -4.02 -14.83 14.04
C PRO A 146 -2.87 -15.74 14.46
N THR A 147 -1.71 -15.56 13.82
CA THR A 147 -0.47 -16.26 14.17
C THR A 147 0.65 -15.27 14.51
N GLN A 148 1.82 -15.76 14.90
CA GLN A 148 3.02 -14.93 15.07
C GLN A 148 3.37 -14.13 13.80
N ARG A 149 2.94 -14.60 12.61
CA ARG A 149 3.12 -13.90 11.34
C ARG A 149 2.38 -12.57 11.28
N PHE A 150 1.21 -12.47 11.91
CA PHE A 150 0.50 -11.19 11.99
C PHE A 150 1.22 -10.21 12.92
N GLN A 151 1.78 -10.69 14.03
CA GLN A 151 2.63 -9.85 14.88
C GLN A 151 3.86 -9.36 14.11
N HIS A 152 4.50 -10.23 13.32
CA HIS A 152 5.58 -9.83 12.44
C HIS A 152 5.17 -8.76 11.42
N PHE A 153 3.97 -8.87 10.82
CA PHE A 153 3.42 -7.81 9.96
C PHE A 153 3.25 -6.47 10.69
N VAL A 154 2.75 -6.50 11.93
CA VAL A 154 2.62 -5.29 12.78
C VAL A 154 3.99 -4.70 13.10
N GLU A 155 4.98 -5.53 13.46
CA GLU A 155 6.35 -5.11 13.69
C GLU A 155 6.97 -4.46 12.45
N LEU A 156 6.77 -5.05 11.26
CA LEU A 156 7.20 -4.45 9.99
C LEU A 156 6.56 -3.08 9.77
N CYS A 157 5.26 -2.92 10.03
CA CYS A 157 4.58 -1.63 9.96
C CYS A 157 5.19 -0.61 10.93
N CYS A 158 5.41 -0.99 12.18
CA CYS A 158 6.00 -0.12 13.20
C CYS A 158 7.43 0.29 12.85
N MET A 159 8.27 -0.66 12.41
CA MET A 159 9.64 -0.37 11.95
C MET A 159 9.62 0.56 10.75
N ALA A 160 8.78 0.27 9.75
CA ALA A 160 8.64 1.09 8.55
C ALA A 160 8.21 2.52 8.90
N PHE A 161 7.21 2.69 9.75
CA PHE A 161 6.73 3.99 10.20
C PHE A 161 7.83 4.77 10.94
N ASN A 162 8.53 4.12 11.87
CA ASN A 162 9.60 4.78 12.64
C ASN A 162 10.78 5.19 11.76
N VAL A 163 11.14 4.39 10.74
CA VAL A 163 12.18 4.78 9.77
C VAL A 163 11.77 6.02 9.00
N VAL A 164 10.51 6.12 8.54
CA VAL A 164 10.02 7.34 7.87
C VAL A 164 10.02 8.52 8.83
N ARG A 165 9.52 8.33 10.06
CA ARG A 165 9.46 9.37 11.10
C ARG A 165 10.82 9.94 11.45
N ALA A 166 11.87 9.11 11.49
CA ALA A 166 13.24 9.56 11.70
C ALA A 166 13.77 10.46 10.55
N HIS A 167 13.12 10.46 9.39
CA HIS A 167 13.45 11.29 8.23
C HIS A 167 12.35 12.31 7.89
N HIS A 168 11.51 12.68 8.86
CA HIS A 168 10.37 13.56 8.62
C HIS A 168 10.76 14.93 8.02
N ASP A 169 11.87 15.54 8.45
CA ASP A 169 12.31 16.84 7.93
C ASP A 169 12.51 16.79 6.40
N HIS A 170 13.26 15.81 5.90
CA HIS A 170 13.46 15.65 4.45
C HIS A 170 12.15 15.43 3.68
N ILE A 171 11.22 14.67 4.26
CA ILE A 171 9.92 14.41 3.63
C ILE A 171 9.11 15.71 3.57
N LEU A 172 9.07 16.47 4.66
CA LEU A 172 8.37 17.75 4.71
C LEU A 172 8.98 18.78 3.76
N ASP A 173 10.31 18.82 3.63
CA ASP A 173 11.00 19.70 2.69
C ASP A 173 10.66 19.35 1.24
N LEU A 174 10.63 18.06 0.88
CA LEU A 174 10.19 17.62 -0.45
C LEU A 174 8.75 18.03 -0.75
N PHE A 175 7.84 17.89 0.22
CA PHE A 175 6.45 18.34 0.08
C PHE A 175 6.35 19.86 -0.06
N ALA A 176 7.17 20.62 0.67
CA ALA A 176 7.22 22.07 0.55
C ALA A 176 7.69 22.50 -0.86
N LEU A 177 8.71 21.84 -1.40
CA LEU A 177 9.17 22.09 -2.77
C LEU A 177 8.11 21.74 -3.82
N MET A 178 7.43 20.60 -3.67
CA MET A 178 6.33 20.19 -4.56
C MET A 178 5.13 21.15 -4.50
N ALA A 179 4.85 21.74 -3.34
CA ALA A 179 3.80 22.75 -3.23
C ALA A 179 4.13 24.03 -4.00
N LEU A 180 5.42 24.37 -4.11
CA LEU A 180 5.88 25.53 -4.89
C LEU A 180 5.90 25.26 -6.40
N SER A 181 5.96 24.01 -6.85
CA SER A 181 6.02 23.67 -8.27
C SER A 181 4.66 23.70 -8.98
N GLY A 182 3.57 24.01 -8.26
CA GLY A 182 2.22 24.08 -8.84
C GLY A 182 1.60 22.72 -9.16
N VAL A 183 2.10 21.64 -8.57
CA VAL A 183 1.50 20.30 -8.71
C VAL A 183 0.11 20.32 -8.06
N SER A 184 -0.92 20.00 -8.85
CA SER A 184 -2.29 19.92 -8.36
C SER A 184 -2.41 18.88 -7.23
N GLY A 185 -3.13 19.22 -6.16
CA GLY A 185 -3.31 18.37 -4.97
C GLY A 185 -2.21 18.50 -3.90
N VAL A 186 -1.07 19.12 -4.22
CA VAL A 186 0.01 19.36 -3.24
C VAL A 186 -0.01 20.84 -2.84
N THR A 187 -0.81 21.17 -1.83
CA THR A 187 -0.88 22.53 -1.28
C THR A 187 -0.09 22.65 0.02
N SER A 188 0.13 23.87 0.53
CA SER A 188 0.72 24.06 1.86
C SER A 188 -0.09 23.35 2.98
N ALA A 189 -1.40 23.16 2.79
CA ALA A 189 -2.24 22.39 3.71
C ALA A 189 -1.90 20.88 3.69
N ALA A 190 -1.48 20.35 2.54
CA ALA A 190 -1.05 18.96 2.41
C ALA A 190 0.22 18.65 3.23
N GLY A 191 1.15 19.59 3.31
CA GLY A 191 2.33 19.48 4.20
C GLY A 191 1.92 19.40 5.68
N GLY A 192 0.84 20.08 6.07
CA GLY A 192 0.24 19.98 7.40
C GLY A 192 -0.31 18.59 7.71
N TYR A 193 -0.97 17.95 6.74
CA TYR A 193 -1.45 16.57 6.88
C TYR A 193 -0.30 15.59 7.11
N VAL A 194 0.73 15.63 6.26
CA VAL A 194 1.88 14.72 6.36
C VAL A 194 2.61 14.91 7.69
N ARG A 195 2.79 16.18 8.12
CA ARG A 195 3.36 16.49 9.44
C ARG A 195 2.53 15.90 10.57
N ALA A 196 1.20 16.00 10.52
CA ALA A 196 0.32 15.43 11.53
C ALA A 196 0.39 13.89 11.55
N ALA A 197 0.40 13.26 10.38
CA ALA A 197 0.49 11.79 10.24
C ALA A 197 1.82 11.22 10.74
N LEU A 198 2.90 12.01 10.72
CA LEU A 198 4.23 11.61 11.21
C LEU A 198 4.37 11.68 12.73
N LEU A 199 3.39 12.24 13.46
CA LEU A 199 3.37 12.34 14.93
C LEU A 199 4.68 12.86 15.55
N PRO A 200 5.17 14.05 15.15
CA PRO A 200 6.49 14.56 15.56
C PRO A 200 6.62 14.80 17.08
N GLY A 201 5.50 14.99 17.79
CA GLY A 201 5.48 15.19 19.24
C GLY A 201 5.31 13.93 20.09
N ALA A 202 5.14 12.75 19.48
CA ALA A 202 4.98 11.50 20.22
C ALA A 202 6.34 10.91 20.59
N THR A 203 6.60 10.68 21.88
CA THR A 203 7.84 10.03 22.36
C THR A 203 7.87 8.54 22.00
N HIS A 204 9.09 8.00 21.84
CA HIS A 204 9.35 6.58 21.60
C HIS A 204 8.84 5.68 22.72
#